data_AF-A0A2E1QBB4-F1
#
_entry.id   AF-A0A2E1QBB4-F1
#
_cell.length_a   1.000
_cell.length_b   1.000
_cell.length_c   1.000
_cell.angle_alpha   90.00
_cell.angle_beta   90.00
_cell.angle_gamma   90.00
#
_symmetry.space_group_name_H-M   'P 1'
#
loop_
_entity.id
_entity.type
_entity.pdbx_description
1 polymer ?
#
loop_
_entity_poly.entity_id
_entity_poly.type
_entity_poly.pdbx_seq_one_letter_code
_entity_poly.pdbx_strand_id
1 'polypeptide(L)' 'MSKFNKNLQKAISISSTILGSILLFGVIGFFLKNKYDSNIFFTASLILGCIIGLYELYKQIK' A
#
# COMPACT_ATOMS: atom_id res chain seq x y z
N MET A 1 31.44 -0.05 3.24
CA MET A 1 30.03 -0.32 2.88
C MET A 1 29.53 0.81 1.99
N SER A 2 29.38 0.58 0.68
CA SER A 2 29.16 1.65 -0.33
C SER A 2 27.80 2.33 -0.13
N LYS A 3 27.76 3.67 -0.30
CA LYS A 3 26.55 4.52 -0.19
C LYS A 3 25.37 4.03 -1.06
N PHE A 4 25.66 3.25 -2.11
CA PHE A 4 24.67 2.67 -3.02
C PHE A 4 23.70 1.71 -2.30
N ASN A 5 24.19 0.95 -1.33
CA ASN A 5 23.37 -0.03 -0.59
C ASN A 5 22.33 0.65 0.32
N LYS A 6 22.62 1.84 0.85
CA LYS A 6 21.69 2.58 1.70
C LYS A 6 20.48 3.12 0.92
N ASN A 7 20.69 3.67 -0.28
CA ASN A 7 19.59 4.17 -1.11
C ASN A 7 18.71 3.02 -1.63
N LEU A 8 19.31 1.89 -2.02
CA LEU A 8 18.56 0.70 -2.41
C LEU A 8 17.77 0.10 -1.25
N GLN A 9 18.36 -0.03 -0.07
CA GLN A 9 17.62 -0.49 1.12
C GLN A 9 16.48 0.45 1.48
N LYS A 10 16.67 1.77 1.34
CA LYS A 10 15.61 2.75 1.57
C LYS A 10 14.48 2.58 0.55
N ALA A 11 14.81 2.44 -0.73
CA ALA A 11 13.83 2.18 -1.78
C ALA A 11 13.08 0.86 -1.58
N ILE A 12 13.77 -0.19 -1.13
CA ILE A 12 13.18 -1.51 -0.83
C ILE A 12 12.25 -1.43 0.39
N SER A 13 12.64 -0.71 1.45
CA SER A 13 11.80 -0.51 2.64
C SER A 13 10.54 0.29 2.31
N ILE A 14 10.67 1.28 1.43
CA ILE A 14 9.55 2.09 0.95
C ILE A 14 8.61 1.25 0.10
N SER A 15 9.13 0.50 -0.88
CA SER A 15 8.31 -0.31 -1.77
C SER A 15 7.64 -1.47 -1.06
N SER A 16 8.29 -2.09 -0.06
CA SER A 16 7.68 -3.12 0.78
C SER A 16 6.55 -2.58 1.65
N THR A 17 6.65 -1.34 2.13
CA THR A 17 5.55 -0.67 2.86
C THR A 17 4.35 -0.42 1.96
N ILE A 18 4.57 0.10 0.74
CA ILE A 18 3.49 0.33 -0.24
C ILE A 18 2.83 -0.99 -0.63
N LEU A 19 3.63 -2.01 -0.95
CA LEU A 19 3.15 -3.34 -1.31
C LEU A 19 2.33 -3.94 -0.17
N GLY A 20 2.79 -3.81 1.08
CA GLY A 20 2.06 -4.27 2.26
C GLY A 20 0.71 -3.58 2.41
N SER A 21 0.67 -2.25 2.26
CA SER A 21 -0.57 -1.46 2.39
C SER A 21 -1.57 -1.78 1.26
N ILE A 22 -1.09 -1.90 0.01
CA ILE A 22 -1.93 -2.31 -1.13
C ILE A 22 -2.45 -3.75 -0.97
N LEU A 23 -1.63 -4.68 -0.47
CA LEU A 23 -2.05 -6.06 -0.25
C LEU A 23 -3.09 -6.15 0.85
N LEU A 24 -2.87 -5.48 1.99
CA LEU A 24 -3.82 -5.45 3.09
C LEU A 24 -5.17 -4.87 2.65
N PHE A 25 -5.16 -3.68 2.05
CA PHE A 25 -6.40 -3.05 1.58
C PHE A 25 -7.03 -3.77 0.39
N GLY A 26 -6.24 -4.38 -0.49
CA GLY A 26 -6.74 -5.21 -1.59
C GLY A 26 -7.46 -6.46 -1.09
N VAL A 27 -6.91 -7.16 -0.09
CA VAL A 27 -7.53 -8.34 0.53
C VAL A 27 -8.80 -7.93 1.29
N ILE A 28 -8.74 -6.86 2.08
CA ILE A 28 -9.91 -6.32 2.80
C ILE A 28 -11.01 -5.91 1.81
N GLY A 29 -10.64 -5.20 0.75
CA GLY A 29 -11.55 -4.78 -0.32
C GLY A 29 -12.18 -5.96 -1.04
N PHE A 30 -11.42 -7.01 -1.33
CA PHE A 30 -11.93 -8.24 -1.96
C PHE A 30 -12.93 -8.95 -1.05
N PHE A 31 -12.66 -9.02 0.24
CA PHE A 31 -13.55 -9.63 1.21
C PHE A 31 -14.87 -8.83 1.34
N LEU A 32 -14.78 -7.50 1.36
CA LEU A 32 -15.95 -6.62 1.34
C LEU A 32 -16.74 -6.74 0.03
N LYS A 33 -16.06 -6.81 -1.12
CA LYS A 33 -16.72 -7.04 -2.43
C LYS A 33 -17.57 -8.30 -2.39
N ASN A 34 -17.01 -9.39 -1.88
CA ASN A 34 -17.70 -10.68 -1.84
C ASN A 34 -18.90 -10.68 -0.88
N LYS A 35 -18.92 -9.80 0.12
CA LYS A 35 -20.00 -9.68 1.11
C LYS A 35 -21.14 -8.75 0.68
N TYR A 36 -20.83 -7.70 -0.07
CA TYR A 36 -21.79 -6.66 -0.46
C TYR A 36 -22.22 -6.74 -1.94
N ASP A 37 -21.68 -7.69 -2.71
CA ASP A 37 -21.89 -7.88 -4.17
C ASP A 37 -21.75 -6.59 -5.01
N SER A 38 -21.06 -5.60 -4.45
CA SER A 38 -20.97 -4.26 -5.00
C SER A 38 -19.52 -3.93 -5.30
N ASN A 39 -19.21 -3.82 -6.60
CA ASN A 39 -17.88 -3.41 -7.07
C ASN A 39 -17.43 -2.05 -6.51
N ILE A 40 -18.39 -1.21 -6.08
CA ILE A 40 -18.11 0.10 -5.49
C ILE A 40 -17.31 -0.02 -4.20
N PHE A 41 -17.60 -1.03 -3.36
CA PHE A 41 -16.86 -1.24 -2.11
C PHE A 41 -15.42 -1.70 -2.34
N PHE A 42 -15.20 -2.49 -3.40
CA PHE A 42 -13.84 -2.89 -3.80
C PHE A 42 -13.03 -1.66 -4.21
N THR A 43 -13.57 -0.85 -5.12
CA THR A 43 -12.91 0.36 -5.62
C THR A 43 -12.65 1.38 -4.50
N ALA A 44 -13.62 1.61 -3.62
CA ALA A 44 -13.46 2.52 -2.49
C ALA A 44 -12.37 2.06 -1.50
N SER A 45 -12.33 0.77 -1.20
CA SER A 45 -11.29 0.19 -0.33
C SER A 45 -9.90 0.25 -0.97
N LEU A 46 -9.81 0.04 -2.30
CA LEU A 46 -8.56 0.16 -3.06
C LEU A 46 -8.05 1.61 -3.08
N ILE A 47 -8.94 2.59 -3.26
CA ILE A 47 -8.60 4.02 -3.24
C ILE A 47 -8.07 4.42 -1.85
N LEU A 48 -8.76 4.00 -0.79
CA LEU A 48 -8.31 4.24 0.59
C LEU A 48 -6.94 3.60 0.87
N GLY A 49 -6.74 2.37 0.43
CA GLY A 49 -5.44 1.68 0.55
C GLY A 49 -4.32 2.39 -0.20
N CYS A 50 -4.62 2.94 -1.38
CA CYS A 50 -3.66 3.71 -2.15
C CYS A 50 -3.29 5.01 -1.43
N ILE A 51 -4.28 5.74 -0.89
CA ILE A 51 -4.06 6.99 -0.13
C ILE A 51 -3.22 6.71 1.12
N ILE A 52 -3.54 5.66 1.88
CA ILE A 52 -2.82 5.30 3.11
C ILE A 52 -1.39 4.84 2.77
N GLY A 53 -1.23 3.99 1.74
CA GLY A 53 0.07 3.55 1.26
C GLY A 53 0.95 4.72 0.83
N LEU A 54 0.40 5.70 0.09
CA LEU A 54 1.06 6.95 -0.29
C LEU A 54 1.39 7.85 0.92
N TYR A 55 0.51 7.91 1.92
CA TYR A 55 0.70 8.70 3.13
C TYR A 55 1.83 8.14 4.01
N GLU A 56 1.88 6.83 4.21
CA GLU A 56 3.00 6.16 4.89
C GLU A 56 4.32 6.36 4.14
N LEU A 57 4.26 6.32 2.81
CA LEU A 57 5.39 6.63 1.92
C LEU A 57 5.93 8.04 2.18
N TYR A 58 5.04 9.05 2.16
CA TYR A 58 5.39 10.45 2.43
C TYR A 58 6.03 10.61 3.80
N LYS A 59 5.50 9.90 4.81
CA LYS A 59 6.04 9.90 6.17
C LYS A 59 7.40 9.21 6.30
N GLN A 60 7.70 8.20 5.49
CA GLN A 60 9.03 7.55 5.47
C GLN A 60 10.07 8.34 4.67
N ILE A 61 9.63 9.12 3.69
CA ILE A 61 10.51 9.97 2.89
C ILE A 61 10.91 11.24 3.66
N LYS A 62 9.97 11.83 4.41
CA LYS A 62 10.18 13.03 5.24
C LYS A 62 10.90 12.72 6.55
#